data_AF-A0A2N1R988-F1
#
_entry.id   AF-A0A2N1R988-F1
#
_cell.length_a   1.000
_cell.length_b   1.000
_cell.length_c   1.000
_cell.angle_alpha   90.00
_cell.angle_beta   90.00
_cell.angle_gamma   90.00
#
_symmetry.space_group_name_H-M   'P 1'
#
loop_
_entity.id
_entity.type
_entity.pdbx_description
1 polymer ?
#
loop_
_entity_poly.entity_id
_entity_poly.type
_entity_poly.pdbx_seq_one_letter_code
_entity_poly.pdbx_strand_id
1 'polypeptide(L)'
;MKHLFCDVCKKEVVDPIPTRTFFSLREFDMCESCRDDLEAAVKYSVRNKKPFDFAWFDKLRVDLVEDGVKKNRISVSKTQR
;
A
#
# COMPACT_ATOMS: atom_id res chain seq x y z
N MET A 1 7.57 11.80 -21.99
CA MET A 1 6.63 11.09 -21.09
C MET A 1 7.09 11.35 -19.67
N LYS A 2 6.19 11.63 -18.72
CA LYS A 2 6.59 11.81 -17.32
C LYS A 2 6.89 10.43 -16.74
N HIS A 3 8.13 10.21 -16.34
CA HIS A 3 8.52 9.01 -15.59
C HIS A 3 7.86 9.09 -14.21
N LEU A 4 6.95 8.16 -13.92
CA LEU A 4 6.30 8.06 -12.62
C LEU A 4 7.06 7.05 -11.77
N PHE A 5 7.31 7.39 -10.51
CA PHE A 5 8.02 6.53 -9.57
C PHE A 5 7.09 6.13 -8.43
N CYS A 6 7.23 4.90 -7.95
CA CYS A 6 6.53 4.45 -6.76
C CYS A 6 7.21 5.03 -5.52
N ASP A 7 6.45 5.69 -4.65
CA ASP A 7 6.97 6.27 -3.41
C ASP A 7 7.44 5.23 -2.41
N VAL A 8 6.92 4.01 -2.48
CA VAL A 8 7.32 2.90 -1.61
C VAL A 8 8.62 2.28 -2.11
N CYS A 9 8.63 1.63 -3.28
CA CYS A 9 9.78 0.86 -3.73
C CYS A 9 10.80 1.67 -4.55
N LYS A 10 10.52 2.95 -4.82
CA LYS A 10 11.34 3.87 -5.62
C LYS A 10 11.63 3.40 -7.05
N LYS A 11 10.91 2.36 -7.51
CA LYS A 11 11.00 1.85 -8.88
C LYS A 11 10.14 2.69 -9.81
N GLU A 12 10.59 2.80 -11.04
CA GLU A 12 9.83 3.41 -12.12
C GLU A 12 8.61 2.55 -12.49
N VAL A 13 7.47 3.20 -12.70
CA VAL A 13 6.25 2.58 -13.21
C VAL A 13 6.29 2.65 -14.73
N VAL A 14 6.54 1.50 -15.35
CA VAL A 14 6.50 1.33 -16.82
C VAL A 14 5.05 1.37 -17.27
N ASP A 15 4.75 2.17 -18.30
CA ASP A 15 3.40 2.38 -18.85
C ASP A 15 2.34 2.72 -17.77
N PRO A 16 2.42 3.92 -17.15
CA PRO A 16 1.51 4.31 -16.09
C PRO A 16 0.08 4.51 -16.64
N ILE A 17 -0.77 3.54 -16.37
CA ILE A 17 -2.22 3.59 -16.60
C ILE A 17 -2.86 3.79 -15.22
N PRO A 18 -3.47 4.96 -14.97
CA PRO A 18 -4.17 5.21 -13.72
C PRO A 18 -5.14 4.07 -13.40
N THR A 19 -5.19 3.65 -12.14
CA THR A 19 -6.07 2.58 -11.63
C THR A 19 -5.78 1.16 -12.14
N ARG A 20 -4.75 0.98 -12.98
CA ARG A 20 -4.29 -0.36 -13.41
C ARG A 20 -2.86 -0.64 -12.97
N THR A 21 -1.90 0.19 -13.41
CA THR A 21 -0.48 0.01 -13.10
C THR A 21 0.03 1.03 -12.08
N PHE A 22 -0.75 2.10 -11.88
CA PHE A 22 -0.44 3.21 -10.98
C PHE A 22 -1.64 3.54 -10.09
N PHE A 23 -1.37 3.72 -8.80
CA PHE A 23 -2.38 3.95 -7.76
C PHE A 23 -1.95 5.07 -6.85
N SER A 24 -2.89 5.97 -6.54
CA SER A 24 -2.66 7.03 -5.56
C SER A 24 -3.47 6.75 -4.29
N LEU A 25 -2.81 6.89 -3.14
CA LEU A 25 -3.43 6.85 -1.82
C LEU A 25 -3.05 8.14 -1.09
N ARG A 26 -3.99 9.09 -1.04
CA ARG A 26 -3.76 10.46 -0.55
C ARG A 26 -2.60 11.11 -1.31
N GLU A 27 -1.50 11.44 -0.63
CA GLU A 27 -0.27 12.00 -1.20
C GLU A 27 0.75 10.97 -1.72
N PHE A 28 0.48 9.66 -1.57
CA PHE A 28 1.41 8.60 -1.97
C PHE A 28 1.02 7.98 -3.31
N ASP A 29 2.00 7.90 -4.19
CA ASP A 29 1.89 7.24 -5.47
C ASP A 29 2.59 5.87 -5.42
N MET A 30 1.90 4.82 -5.86
CA MET A 30 2.40 3.45 -5.77
C MET A 30 2.15 2.63 -7.03
N CYS A 31 3.08 1.73 -7.31
CA CYS A 31 2.91 0.72 -8.34
C CYS A 31 1.97 -0.40 -7.88
N GLU A 32 1.49 -1.18 -8.84
CA GLU A 32 0.66 -2.37 -8.61
C GLU A 32 1.22 -3.30 -7.53
N SER A 33 2.52 -3.67 -7.60
CA SER A 33 3.11 -4.58 -6.61
C SER A 33 3.04 -4.08 -5.17
N CYS A 34 3.26 -2.78 -4.93
CA CYS A 34 3.18 -2.22 -3.58
C CYS A 34 1.72 -2.10 -3.12
N ARG A 35 0.78 -1.87 -4.04
CA ARG A 35 -0.64 -1.92 -3.72
C ARG A 35 -1.06 -3.34 -3.30
N ASP A 36 -0.60 -4.36 -4.00
CA ASP A 36 -0.94 -5.76 -3.67
C ASP A 36 -0.42 -6.14 -2.28
N ASP A 37 0.82 -5.74 -1.94
CA ASP A 37 1.39 -5.93 -0.61
C ASP A 37 0.57 -5.19 0.47
N LEU A 38 0.12 -3.96 0.19
CA LEU A 38 -0.76 -3.21 1.09
C LEU A 38 -2.08 -3.94 1.33
N GLU A 39 -2.75 -4.38 0.27
CA GLU A 39 -4.01 -5.11 0.37
C GLU A 39 -3.84 -6.42 1.16
N ALA A 40 -2.72 -7.13 0.94
CA ALA A 40 -2.38 -8.33 1.70
C ALA A 40 -2.16 -8.05 3.20
N ALA A 41 -1.38 -7.01 3.54
CA ALA A 41 -1.11 -6.61 4.93
C ALA A 41 -2.40 -6.20 5.67
N VAL A 42 -3.27 -5.47 4.99
CA VAL A 42 -4.53 -4.98 5.53
C VAL A 42 -5.54 -6.10 5.72
N LYS A 43 -5.67 -7.04 4.76
CA LYS A 43 -6.65 -8.14 4.79
C LYS A 43 -6.65 -8.93 6.10
N TYR A 44 -5.47 -9.31 6.59
CA TYR A 44 -5.34 -10.07 7.84
C TYR A 44 -5.64 -9.23 9.07
N SER A 45 -5.22 -7.96 9.05
CA SER A 45 -5.43 -7.02 10.16
C SER A 45 -6.91 -6.68 10.36
N VAL A 46 -7.64 -6.46 9.27
CA VAL A 46 -9.07 -6.14 9.28
C VAL A 46 -9.91 -7.33 9.72
N ARG A 47 -9.60 -8.54 9.24
CA ARG A 47 -10.38 -9.75 9.54
C ARG A 47 -10.51 -10.02 11.03
N ASN A 48 -9.50 -9.63 11.81
CA ASN A 48 -9.45 -9.88 13.26
C ASN A 48 -9.95 -8.69 14.10
N LYS A 49 -10.22 -7.52 13.50
CA LYS A 49 -10.69 -6.32 14.21
C LYS A 49 -12.21 -6.33 14.35
N LYS A 50 -12.69 -6.42 15.60
CA LYS A 50 -14.12 -6.28 15.96
C LYS A 50 -14.28 -5.36 17.18
N PRO A 51 -15.18 -4.36 17.15
CA PRO A 51 -15.94 -3.90 15.99
C PRO A 51 -15.02 -3.30 14.91
N PHE A 52 -15.49 -3.35 13.65
CA PHE A 52 -14.82 -2.68 12.54
C PHE A 52 -15.03 -1.17 12.64
N ASP A 53 -13.99 -0.40 12.32
CA ASP A 53 -13.99 1.06 12.35
C ASP A 53 -13.31 1.59 11.08
N PHE A 54 -14.02 2.41 10.32
CA PHE A 54 -13.54 3.02 9.09
C PHE A 54 -12.39 4.01 9.34
N ALA A 55 -12.44 4.80 10.41
CA ALA A 55 -11.39 5.76 10.73
C ALA A 55 -10.09 5.04 11.09
N TRP A 56 -10.20 3.94 11.84
CA TRP A 56 -9.08 3.04 12.10
C TRP A 56 -8.52 2.41 10.82
N PHE A 57 -9.38 1.94 9.91
CA PHE A 57 -8.96 1.31 8.66
C PHE A 57 -8.18 2.28 7.75
N ASP A 58 -8.67 3.51 7.60
CA ASP A 58 -7.98 4.53 6.81
C ASP A 58 -6.63 4.89 7.44
N LYS A 59 -6.59 5.03 8.77
CA LYS A 59 -5.33 5.25 9.49
C LYS A 59 -4.36 4.10 9.29
N LEU A 60 -4.81 2.84 9.44
CA LEU A 60 -3.98 1.65 9.23
C LEU A 60 -3.34 1.63 7.84
N ARG A 61 -4.10 1.97 6.79
CA ARG A 61 -3.57 2.00 5.42
C ARG A 61 -2.46 3.04 5.27
N VAL A 62 -2.64 4.23 5.82
CA VAL A 62 -1.64 5.30 5.78
C VAL A 62 -0.41 4.91 6.59
N ASP A 63 -0.58 4.41 7.82
CA ASP A 63 0.52 3.97 8.68
C ASP A 63 1.37 2.89 7.99
N LEU A 64 0.74 1.93 7.31
CA LEU A 64 1.44 0.87 6.55
C LEU A 64 2.21 1.41 5.34
N VAL A 65 1.66 2.40 4.64
CA VAL A 65 2.34 3.04 3.50
C VAL A 65 3.50 3.89 3.99
N GLU A 66 3.34 4.71 5.02
CA GLU A 66 4.41 5.50 5.62
C GLU A 66 5.57 4.64 6.12
N ASP A 67 5.28 3.52 6.78
CA ASP A 67 6.29 2.55 7.19
C ASP A 67 6.95 1.90 5.96
N GLY A 68 6.16 1.60 4.93
CA GLY A 68 6.62 1.05 3.66
C GLY A 68 7.59 1.97 2.93
N VAL A 69 7.31 3.27 2.90
CA VAL A 69 8.17 4.31 2.32
C VAL A 69 9.52 4.36 3.05
N LYS A 70 9.52 4.26 4.38
CA LYS A 70 10.77 4.25 5.18
C LYS A 70 11.61 3.00 4.94
N LYS A 71 10.97 1.85 4.69
CA LYS A 71 11.62 0.54 4.51
C LYS A 71 11.84 0.14 3.06
N ASN A 72 11.42 0.98 2.12
CA ASN A 72 11.33 0.69 0.69
C ASN A 72 10.49 -0.57 0.32
N ARG A 73 9.62 -1.04 1.23
CA ARG A 73 8.75 -2.21 1.04
C ARG A 73 7.63 -2.25 2.08
N ILE A 74 6.44 -2.70 1.70
CA ILE A 74 5.35 -2.93 2.65
C ILE A 74 5.50 -4.31 3.25
N SER A 75 5.55 -4.38 4.58
CA SER A 75 5.72 -5.64 5.29
C SER A 75 4.37 -6.36 5.41
N VAL A 76 4.19 -7.43 4.64
CA VAL A 76 3.03 -8.31 4.80
C VAL A 76 3.27 -9.22 6.00
N SER A 77 2.71 -8.86 7.15
CA SER A 77 2.66 -9.76 8.31
C SER A 77 1.71 -10.91 7.99
N LYS A 78 2.22 -11.95 7.33
CA LYS A 78 1.62 -13.28 7.37
C LYS A 78 1.66 -13.67 8.85
N THR A 79 0.57 -13.44 9.58
CA THR A 79 0.43 -14.05 10.90
C THR A 79 0.54 -15.55 10.67
N GLN A 80 1.72 -16.11 10.91
CA GLN A 80 1.97 -17.55 10.84
C GLN A 80 0.98 -18.18 11.82
N ARG A 81 0.08 -19.00 11.27
CA ARG A 81 -0.59 -20.03 12.05
C ARG A 81 0.34 -21.21 12.20
#